data_AF-A0A351GPD0-F1
#
_entry.id   AF-A0A351GPD0-F1
#
_cell.length_a   1.000
_cell.length_b   1.000
_cell.length_c   1.000
_cell.angle_alpha   90.00
_cell.angle_beta   90.00
_cell.angle_gamma   90.00
#
_symmetry.space_group_name_H-M   'P 1'
#
loop_
_entity.id
_entity.type
_entity.pdbx_description
1 polymer ?
#
loop_
_entity_poly.entity_id
_entity_poly.type
_entity_poly.pdbx_seq_one_letter_code
_entity_poly.pdbx_strand_id
1 'polypeptide(L)'
;RVGSLSDHRPFEEHADNRPEHRALIRQAGSAGTVLLKNDGALPLNPDSGTVAVIGPNADVAQIMGGGSAQLNPHYRITPLDGMIQRIGQDRIEFAKGCANHRWEPVIEGEFHAEYFDNEGLRGPAIHTDTINGSVVFWHEEVAESKVDPNAFSVRVSGSYTATEDGEHSFGLHAAGYAKLYVDGALVVDAWDTWSKGRTFFEEGCDERTGNVTLSAGQTVSVVMELRTKPADNLYFTAFRFGVSRVLGQTEIDAAVAAASRCDTAVVLVGRSGEWDTEGSDLENIDLPRNQNVLIDAVCAANPNTVVVLQTGGPVEMPWVMQAPAVLQAWYPGQECGNAIADVLFGDADPGGRLPQTFPARWQDNPSHSQDPEIYPGAAGTVRYGEGVFVGYRHYEKHGITPLFPFGHGFSYTEFSLSNVSTRADDRDVVVS
;
A
#
# COMPACT_ATOMS: atom_id res chain seq x y z
N ARG A 1 -22.24 -10.26 13.38
CA ARG A 1 -22.95 -10.99 12.29
C ARG A 1 -23.12 -10.05 11.10
N VAL A 2 -22.47 -10.31 9.97
CA VAL A 2 -22.61 -9.47 8.77
C VAL A 2 -24.07 -9.49 8.30
N GLY A 3 -24.67 -8.32 8.10
CA GLY A 3 -26.04 -8.17 7.61
C GLY A 3 -27.16 -8.35 8.64
N SER A 4 -26.85 -8.48 9.94
CA SER A 4 -27.87 -8.67 10.98
C SER A 4 -28.31 -7.33 11.60
N LEU A 5 -29.36 -6.71 11.04
CA LEU A 5 -29.84 -5.38 11.45
C LEU A 5 -30.70 -5.37 12.73
N SER A 6 -31.22 -6.53 13.15
CA SER A 6 -32.20 -6.64 14.24
C SER A 6 -31.78 -7.59 15.38
N ASP A 7 -30.55 -8.10 15.36
CA ASP A 7 -30.02 -8.96 16.40
C ASP A 7 -29.18 -8.13 17.38
N HIS A 8 -29.77 -7.79 18.52
CA HIS A 8 -29.13 -7.01 19.57
C HIS A 8 -28.56 -7.89 20.69
N ARG A 9 -28.49 -9.22 20.49
CA ARG A 9 -27.90 -10.09 21.49
C ARG A 9 -26.41 -9.78 21.65
N PRO A 10 -25.87 -9.87 22.88
CA PRO A 10 -24.43 -9.80 23.09
C PRO A 10 -23.73 -10.80 22.17
N PHE A 11 -22.75 -10.33 21.41
CA PHE A 11 -21.86 -11.16 20.60
C PHE A 11 -20.44 -10.92 21.09
N GLU A 12 -19.81 -11.97 21.59
CA GLU A 12 -18.40 -11.93 21.93
C GLU A 12 -17.60 -12.16 20.65
N GLU A 13 -16.77 -11.18 20.30
CA GLU A 13 -15.83 -11.32 19.20
C GLU A 13 -14.84 -12.45 19.50
N HIS A 14 -14.62 -13.31 18.52
CA HIS A 14 -13.65 -14.40 18.61
C HIS A 14 -12.87 -14.51 17.32
N ALA A 15 -11.64 -15.01 17.45
CA ALA A 15 -10.67 -15.12 16.37
C ALA A 15 -10.51 -16.61 15.99
N ASP A 16 -11.14 -17.03 14.89
CA ASP A 16 -11.07 -18.41 14.40
C ASP A 16 -9.85 -18.64 13.49
N ASN A 17 -8.79 -19.25 14.03
CA ASN A 17 -7.60 -19.63 13.27
C ASN A 17 -7.60 -21.14 12.95
N ARG A 18 -8.18 -21.51 11.80
CA ARG A 18 -8.39 -22.92 11.41
C ARG A 18 -7.53 -23.32 10.20
N PRO A 19 -6.93 -24.54 10.18
CA PRO A 19 -6.14 -25.02 9.02
C PRO A 19 -6.85 -24.87 7.67
N GLU A 20 -8.15 -25.16 7.60
CA GLU A 20 -8.95 -25.08 6.38
C GLU A 20 -9.16 -23.64 5.89
N HIS A 21 -9.25 -22.65 6.79
CA HIS A 21 -9.32 -21.24 6.41
C HIS A 21 -8.01 -20.80 5.76
N ARG A 22 -6.89 -21.19 6.37
CA ARG A 22 -5.55 -20.88 5.85
C ARG A 22 -5.33 -21.49 4.47
N ALA A 23 -5.69 -22.76 4.30
CA ALA A 23 -5.63 -23.44 3.00
C ALA A 23 -6.50 -22.74 1.94
N LEU A 24 -7.73 -22.33 2.29
CA LEU A 24 -8.62 -21.60 1.39
C LEU A 24 -8.06 -20.23 1.01
N ILE A 25 -7.50 -19.48 1.95
CA ILE A 25 -6.91 -18.16 1.68
C ILE A 25 -5.71 -18.29 0.75
N ARG A 26 -4.81 -19.26 0.99
CA ARG A 26 -3.67 -19.55 0.10
C ARG A 26 -4.15 -19.92 -1.31
N GLN A 27 -5.12 -20.84 -1.41
CA GLN A 27 -5.69 -21.25 -2.69
C GLN A 27 -6.33 -20.07 -3.45
N ALA A 28 -7.09 -19.22 -2.75
CA ALA A 28 -7.71 -18.05 -3.36
C ALA A 28 -6.67 -17.02 -3.82
N GLY A 29 -5.61 -16.79 -3.03
CA GLY A 29 -4.51 -15.92 -3.42
C GLY A 29 -3.77 -16.40 -4.67
N SER A 30 -3.44 -17.69 -4.74
CA SER A 30 -2.77 -18.27 -5.91
C SER A 30 -3.67 -18.24 -7.15
N ALA A 31 -4.94 -18.66 -7.02
CA ALA A 31 -5.89 -18.69 -8.13
C ALA A 31 -6.29 -17.29 -8.63
N GLY A 32 -6.20 -16.26 -7.77
CA GLY A 32 -6.46 -14.87 -8.14
C GLY A 32 -5.29 -14.17 -8.82
N THR A 33 -4.08 -14.75 -8.75
CA THR A 33 -2.88 -14.18 -9.37
C THR A 33 -3.01 -14.22 -10.90
N VAL A 34 -2.68 -13.11 -11.57
CA VAL A 34 -2.75 -12.98 -13.02
C VAL A 34 -1.35 -12.89 -13.61
N LEU A 35 -0.99 -13.83 -14.49
CA LEU A 35 0.25 -13.74 -15.28
C LEU A 35 0.04 -12.80 -16.46
N LEU A 36 0.60 -11.59 -16.38
CA LEU A 36 0.42 -10.53 -17.38
C LEU A 36 1.35 -10.70 -18.57
N LYS A 37 2.59 -11.12 -18.33
CA LYS A 37 3.62 -11.36 -19.35
C LYS A 37 4.50 -12.53 -18.90
N ASN A 38 4.94 -13.36 -19.85
CA ASN A 38 5.93 -14.40 -19.59
C ASN A 38 6.68 -14.82 -20.87
N ASP A 39 7.93 -14.39 -20.99
CA ASP A 39 8.83 -14.74 -22.10
C ASP A 39 9.70 -15.97 -21.74
N GLY A 40 9.15 -16.90 -20.95
CA GLY A 40 9.81 -18.14 -20.52
C GLY A 40 10.59 -18.04 -19.20
N ALA A 41 10.43 -16.95 -18.45
CA ALA A 41 11.10 -16.78 -17.14
C ALA A 41 10.36 -17.48 -15.98
N LEU A 42 9.06 -17.78 -16.14
CA LEU A 42 8.27 -18.53 -15.17
C LEU A 42 7.70 -19.84 -15.77
N PRO A 43 7.49 -20.89 -14.95
CA PRO A 43 7.78 -20.96 -13.50
C PRO A 43 9.28 -21.09 -13.20
N LEU A 44 9.69 -20.66 -12.01
CA LEU A 44 11.05 -20.80 -11.49
C LEU A 44 11.37 -22.27 -11.17
N ASN A 45 12.64 -22.66 -11.31
CA ASN A 45 13.07 -24.01 -10.95
C ASN A 45 13.22 -24.17 -9.42
N PRO A 46 12.39 -25.00 -8.78
CA PRO A 46 12.45 -25.18 -7.33
C PRO A 46 13.69 -25.94 -6.85
N ASP A 47 14.40 -26.66 -7.72
CA ASP A 47 15.47 -27.59 -7.34
C ASP A 47 16.88 -27.02 -7.62
N SER A 48 16.99 -25.89 -8.32
CA SER A 48 18.29 -25.31 -8.67
C SER A 48 18.25 -23.80 -8.91
N GLY A 49 19.40 -23.15 -8.72
CA GLY A 49 19.62 -21.74 -9.04
C GLY A 49 19.40 -20.80 -7.86
N THR A 50 20.06 -19.65 -7.86
CA THR A 50 19.93 -18.61 -6.82
C THR A 50 18.95 -17.53 -7.25
N VAL A 51 18.26 -16.95 -6.26
CA VAL A 51 17.21 -15.95 -6.49
C VAL A 51 17.50 -14.68 -5.69
N ALA A 52 17.64 -13.56 -6.38
CA ALA A 52 17.64 -12.25 -5.74
C ALA A 52 16.19 -11.82 -5.49
N VAL A 53 15.79 -11.69 -4.22
CA VAL A 53 14.46 -11.22 -3.82
C VAL A 53 14.58 -9.74 -3.49
N ILE A 54 13.99 -8.90 -4.34
CA ILE A 54 14.25 -7.46 -4.35
C ILE A 54 12.96 -6.67 -4.18
N GLY A 55 13.02 -5.54 -3.49
CA GLY A 55 11.98 -4.51 -3.55
C GLY A 55 11.25 -4.25 -2.24
N PRO A 56 10.50 -3.14 -2.15
CA PRO A 56 9.87 -2.68 -0.91
C PRO A 56 8.76 -3.58 -0.39
N ASN A 57 8.20 -4.46 -1.23
CA ASN A 57 7.15 -5.40 -0.85
C ASN A 57 7.67 -6.83 -0.64
N ALA A 58 8.99 -7.06 -0.74
CA ALA A 58 9.56 -8.38 -0.55
C ALA A 58 9.52 -8.86 0.91
N ASP A 59 9.94 -8.02 1.86
CA ASP A 59 9.96 -8.30 3.30
C ASP A 59 8.74 -7.73 4.04
N VAL A 60 7.73 -7.26 3.31
CA VAL A 60 6.49 -6.71 3.87
C VAL A 60 5.28 -7.40 3.23
N ALA A 61 4.45 -8.04 4.04
CA ALA A 61 3.24 -8.69 3.56
C ALA A 61 2.13 -7.67 3.28
N GLN A 62 1.99 -7.24 2.02
CA GLN A 62 0.83 -6.45 1.57
C GLN A 62 -0.38 -7.37 1.36
N ILE A 63 -1.20 -7.48 2.40
CA ILE A 63 -2.28 -8.48 2.46
C ILE A 63 -3.68 -7.91 2.17
N MET A 64 -3.87 -6.59 2.23
CA MET A 64 -5.14 -5.90 1.98
C MET A 64 -4.93 -4.39 1.73
N GLY A 65 -5.97 -3.73 1.19
CA GLY A 65 -6.06 -2.26 1.14
C GLY A 65 -6.37 -1.62 2.50
N GLY A 66 -6.51 -0.30 2.52
CA GLY A 66 -6.82 0.53 3.68
C GLY A 66 -8.31 0.72 3.96
N GLY A 67 -8.62 1.35 5.09
CA GLY A 67 -9.99 1.73 5.46
C GLY A 67 -10.78 0.63 6.16
N SER A 68 -12.11 0.70 6.06
CA SER A 68 -13.04 -0.21 6.76
C SER A 68 -12.90 -1.69 6.36
N ALA A 69 -12.24 -1.97 5.22
CA ALA A 69 -11.92 -3.33 4.80
C ALA A 69 -10.74 -3.95 5.55
N GLN A 70 -10.02 -3.17 6.37
CA GLN A 70 -8.88 -3.67 7.14
C GLN A 70 -9.31 -4.59 8.27
N LEU A 71 -8.55 -5.67 8.45
CA LEU A 71 -8.74 -6.65 9.51
C LEU A 71 -7.40 -6.95 10.16
N ASN A 72 -7.42 -7.28 11.46
CA ASN A 72 -6.27 -7.83 12.15
C ASN A 72 -6.12 -9.31 11.77
N PRO A 73 -5.11 -9.69 10.96
CA PRO A 73 -4.93 -11.08 10.59
C PRO A 73 -4.29 -11.86 11.76
N HIS A 74 -4.47 -13.17 11.78
CA HIS A 74 -3.81 -14.03 12.78
C HIS A 74 -2.28 -14.00 12.66
N TYR A 75 -1.78 -13.89 11.44
CA TYR A 75 -0.36 -13.76 11.09
C TYR A 75 -0.27 -13.22 9.66
N ARG A 76 0.94 -12.91 9.20
CA ARG A 76 1.22 -12.51 7.82
C ARG A 76 2.47 -13.24 7.34
N ILE A 77 2.43 -13.80 6.14
CA ILE A 77 3.62 -14.38 5.49
C ILE A 77 4.11 -13.40 4.43
N THR A 78 5.34 -12.91 4.59
CA THR A 78 5.96 -12.03 3.58
C THR A 78 6.32 -12.84 2.33
N PRO A 79 6.36 -12.22 1.14
CA PRO A 79 6.86 -12.92 -0.04
C PRO A 79 8.26 -13.51 0.12
N LEU A 80 9.17 -12.79 0.79
CA LEU A 80 10.50 -13.30 1.15
C LEU A 80 10.39 -14.58 1.99
N ASP A 81 9.58 -14.60 3.05
CA ASP A 81 9.41 -15.78 3.89
C ASP A 81 8.79 -16.96 3.12
N GLY A 82 7.81 -16.70 2.25
CA GLY A 82 7.20 -17.72 1.41
C GLY A 82 8.21 -18.36 0.46
N MET A 83 9.09 -17.56 -0.13
CA MET A 83 10.17 -18.05 -0.99
C MET A 83 11.25 -18.80 -0.17
N ILE A 84 11.63 -18.29 1.01
CA ILE A 84 12.57 -18.98 1.92
C ILE A 84 12.01 -20.35 2.32
N GLN A 85 10.74 -20.44 2.68
CA GLN A 85 10.08 -21.71 3.02
C GLN A 85 10.08 -22.69 1.83
N ARG A 86 10.03 -22.16 0.59
CA ARG A 86 9.92 -22.99 -0.62
C ARG A 86 11.25 -23.51 -1.15
N ILE A 87 12.32 -22.73 -1.09
CA ILE A 87 13.64 -23.09 -1.68
C ILE A 87 14.82 -23.03 -0.72
N GLY A 88 14.61 -22.62 0.53
CA GLY A 88 15.65 -22.46 1.53
C GLY A 88 16.39 -21.13 1.46
N GLN A 89 16.83 -20.63 2.62
CA GLN A 89 17.50 -19.33 2.76
C GLN A 89 18.83 -19.27 2.01
N ASP A 90 19.57 -20.38 1.92
CA ASP A 90 20.90 -20.43 1.28
C ASP A 90 20.90 -20.08 -0.22
N ARG A 91 19.72 -20.08 -0.85
CA ARG A 91 19.53 -19.75 -2.27
C ARG A 91 19.01 -18.34 -2.51
N ILE A 92 18.74 -17.59 -1.45
CA ILE A 92 18.10 -16.28 -1.53
C ILE A 92 19.10 -15.19 -1.14
N GLU A 93 19.19 -14.17 -1.98
CA GLU A 93 19.82 -12.91 -1.63
C GLU A 93 18.74 -11.82 -1.58
N PHE A 94 18.63 -11.10 -0.46
CA PHE A 94 17.61 -10.08 -0.28
C PHE A 94 18.20 -8.66 -0.39
N ALA A 95 17.50 -7.77 -1.09
CA ALA A 95 17.80 -6.35 -1.08
C ALA A 95 16.52 -5.50 -1.21
N LYS A 96 16.34 -4.54 -0.29
CA LYS A 96 15.13 -3.69 -0.26
C LYS A 96 15.00 -2.77 -1.49
N GLY A 97 16.12 -2.23 -1.98
CA GLY A 97 16.19 -1.39 -3.17
C GLY A 97 15.66 0.04 -2.96
N CYS A 98 14.39 0.19 -2.60
CA CYS A 98 13.79 1.49 -2.32
C CYS A 98 12.64 1.39 -1.30
N ALA A 99 12.06 2.52 -0.91
CA ALA A 99 10.85 2.58 -0.11
C ALA A 99 9.61 2.74 -1.00
N ASN A 100 8.41 2.44 -0.47
CA ASN A 100 7.13 2.71 -1.12
C ASN A 100 6.02 3.19 -0.16
N HIS A 101 6.34 3.54 1.10
CA HIS A 101 5.34 4.05 2.03
C HIS A 101 4.76 5.40 1.54
N ARG A 102 3.47 5.65 1.82
CA ARG A 102 2.84 6.93 1.45
C ARG A 102 3.33 8.05 2.34
N TRP A 103 3.39 7.73 3.63
CA TRP A 103 3.83 8.62 4.67
C TRP A 103 4.94 7.98 5.48
N GLU A 104 5.78 8.80 6.14
CA GLU A 104 6.86 8.26 6.96
C GLU A 104 6.32 7.26 7.98
N PRO A 105 6.87 6.03 8.08
CA PRO A 105 6.36 4.98 8.96
C PRO A 105 6.22 5.45 10.42
N VAL A 106 5.14 5.04 11.07
CA VAL A 106 4.83 5.43 12.44
C VAL A 106 5.90 4.96 13.42
N ILE A 107 6.11 5.73 14.49
CA ILE A 107 6.98 5.33 15.59
C ILE A 107 6.15 4.52 16.58
N GLU A 108 6.51 3.26 16.76
CA GLU A 108 5.92 2.40 17.77
C GLU A 108 6.52 2.66 19.15
N GLY A 109 5.74 2.44 20.20
CA GLY A 109 6.16 2.62 21.59
C GLY A 109 5.24 3.54 22.39
N GLU A 110 5.56 3.71 23.67
CA GLU A 110 4.81 4.58 24.57
C GLU A 110 5.25 6.04 24.43
N PHE A 111 4.29 6.94 24.29
CA PHE A 111 4.51 8.38 24.33
C PHE A 111 3.71 9.00 25.47
N HIS A 112 4.30 10.01 26.11
CA HIS A 112 3.63 10.80 27.15
C HIS A 112 2.88 11.97 26.52
N ALA A 113 1.58 12.05 26.76
CA ALA A 113 0.71 13.12 26.27
C ALA A 113 0.32 14.07 27.43
N GLU A 114 0.55 15.36 27.25
CA GLU A 114 0.12 16.43 28.14
C GLU A 114 -0.98 17.26 27.46
N TYR A 115 -2.15 17.35 28.07
CA TYR A 115 -3.31 18.07 27.52
C TYR A 115 -3.53 19.41 28.22
N PHE A 116 -3.90 20.42 27.45
CA PHE A 116 -4.14 21.80 27.91
C PHE A 116 -5.54 22.25 27.48
N ASP A 117 -6.25 22.94 28.38
CA ASP A 117 -7.58 23.53 28.16
C ASP A 117 -7.56 24.82 27.30
N ASN A 118 -6.47 25.03 26.58
CA ASN A 118 -6.25 26.19 25.73
C ASN A 118 -5.45 25.77 24.49
N GLU A 119 -5.54 26.55 23.42
CA GLU A 119 -4.87 26.26 22.14
C GLU A 119 -3.41 26.73 22.07
N GLY A 120 -2.84 27.18 23.21
CA GLY A 120 -1.53 27.81 23.27
C GLY A 120 -0.45 27.02 24.02
N LEU A 121 -0.75 25.79 24.47
CA LEU A 121 0.14 24.95 25.29
C LEU A 121 0.63 25.69 26.55
N ARG A 122 -0.24 26.51 27.17
CA ARG A 122 0.12 27.39 28.29
C ARG A 122 -0.35 26.83 29.63
N GLY A 123 0.43 27.12 30.67
CA GLY A 123 0.12 26.72 32.04
C GLY A 123 0.49 25.25 32.32
N PRO A 124 0.10 24.73 33.50
CA PRO A 124 0.23 23.29 33.77
C PRO A 124 -0.74 22.49 32.90
N ALA A 125 -0.34 21.28 32.51
CA ALA A 125 -1.25 20.34 31.87
C ALA A 125 -2.42 20.00 32.81
N ILE A 126 -3.64 20.00 32.28
CA ILE A 126 -4.85 19.67 33.05
C ILE A 126 -5.07 18.16 33.15
N HIS A 127 -4.44 17.41 32.24
CA HIS A 127 -4.47 15.96 32.18
C HIS A 127 -3.21 15.45 31.49
N THR A 128 -2.80 14.24 31.86
CA THR A 128 -1.69 13.54 31.24
C THR A 128 -2.10 12.11 30.98
N ASP A 129 -1.64 11.55 29.86
CA ASP A 129 -1.94 10.18 29.45
C ASP A 129 -0.69 9.51 28.83
N THR A 130 -0.78 8.20 28.62
CA THR A 130 0.19 7.44 27.82
C THR A 130 -0.51 6.96 26.55
N ILE A 131 0.00 7.39 25.40
CA ILE A 131 -0.50 6.91 24.10
C ILE A 131 0.46 5.85 23.55
N ASN A 132 -0.09 4.84 22.91
CA ASN A 132 0.69 3.79 22.25
C ASN A 132 0.79 4.08 20.75
N GLY A 133 2.00 4.41 20.30
CA GLY A 133 2.30 4.80 18.93
C GLY A 133 2.10 6.28 18.64
N SER A 134 2.43 6.67 17.41
CA SER A 134 2.46 8.06 16.94
C SER A 134 1.30 8.44 16.02
N VAL A 135 0.15 7.78 16.19
CA VAL A 135 -1.11 8.11 15.48
C VAL A 135 -2.24 8.14 16.48
N VAL A 136 -2.97 9.26 16.53
CA VAL A 136 -4.15 9.40 17.39
C VAL A 136 -5.26 10.07 16.63
N PHE A 137 -6.48 9.61 16.88
CA PHE A 137 -7.71 10.14 16.33
C PHE A 137 -8.69 10.40 17.48
N TRP A 138 -8.97 11.68 17.75
CA TRP A 138 -9.89 12.11 18.80
C TRP A 138 -11.22 12.57 18.19
N HIS A 139 -12.31 11.89 18.54
CA HIS A 139 -13.66 12.30 18.19
C HIS A 139 -14.33 13.03 19.36
N GLU A 140 -15.13 12.34 20.18
CA GLU A 140 -16.05 12.98 21.13
C GLU A 140 -15.44 13.18 22.52
N GLU A 141 -14.68 12.21 23.03
CA GLU A 141 -14.07 12.27 24.35
C GLU A 141 -12.55 12.40 24.24
N VAL A 142 -12.00 13.45 24.87
CA VAL A 142 -10.56 13.73 24.93
C VAL A 142 -10.16 13.98 26.37
N ALA A 143 -9.06 13.38 26.80
CA ALA A 143 -8.51 13.56 28.14
C ALA A 143 -9.54 13.29 29.26
N GLU A 144 -10.31 12.20 29.15
CA GLU A 144 -11.43 11.87 30.06
C GLU A 144 -12.44 13.03 30.20
N SER A 145 -12.77 13.67 29.07
CA SER A 145 -13.67 14.83 29.00
C SER A 145 -13.20 16.07 29.78
N LYS A 146 -11.90 16.18 30.10
CA LYS A 146 -11.33 17.35 30.81
C LYS A 146 -11.04 18.54 29.90
N VAL A 147 -10.96 18.33 28.58
CA VAL A 147 -10.83 19.40 27.58
C VAL A 147 -12.06 19.44 26.67
N ASP A 148 -12.30 20.57 26.03
CA ASP A 148 -13.21 20.65 24.89
C ASP A 148 -12.53 19.99 23.67
N PRO A 149 -13.11 18.94 23.06
CA PRO A 149 -12.53 18.28 21.89
C PRO A 149 -12.35 19.21 20.67
N ASN A 150 -12.99 20.38 20.65
CA ASN A 150 -12.86 21.39 19.59
C ASN A 150 -11.96 22.57 19.96
N ALA A 151 -11.49 22.66 21.21
CA ALA A 151 -10.71 23.78 21.70
C ALA A 151 -9.68 23.32 22.75
N PHE A 152 -8.61 22.66 22.30
CA PHE A 152 -7.54 22.19 23.17
C PHE A 152 -6.18 22.21 22.46
N SER A 153 -5.12 22.00 23.24
CA SER A 153 -3.81 21.65 22.69
C SER A 153 -3.20 20.49 23.46
N VAL A 154 -2.26 19.81 22.82
CA VAL A 154 -1.59 18.63 23.36
C VAL A 154 -0.12 18.64 22.99
N ARG A 155 0.73 18.28 23.96
CA ARG A 155 2.14 17.96 23.73
C ARG A 155 2.34 16.47 23.92
N VAL A 156 2.85 15.80 22.89
CA VAL A 156 3.21 14.39 22.90
C VAL A 156 4.72 14.28 22.88
N SER A 157 5.31 13.58 23.85
CA SER A 157 6.77 13.45 23.99
C SER A 157 7.17 11.98 24.12
N GLY A 158 8.29 11.65 23.48
CA GLY A 158 8.87 10.30 23.52
C GLY A 158 10.28 10.32 22.96
N SER A 159 10.72 9.17 22.46
CA SER A 159 12.05 9.03 21.88
C SER A 159 12.04 8.10 20.68
N TYR A 160 13.03 8.27 19.81
CA TYR A 160 13.30 7.38 18.69
C TYR A 160 14.76 6.94 18.75
N THR A 161 15.03 5.66 18.52
CA THR A 161 16.40 5.14 18.42
C THR A 161 16.64 4.65 17.01
N ALA A 162 17.58 5.27 16.30
CA ALA A 162 17.92 4.88 14.94
C ALA A 162 18.55 3.48 14.92
N THR A 163 18.11 2.62 14.00
CA THR A 163 18.67 1.27 13.82
C THR A 163 19.81 1.24 12.80
N GLU A 164 19.91 2.27 11.97
CA GLU A 164 20.87 2.39 10.88
C GLU A 164 21.50 3.78 10.87
N ASP A 165 22.69 3.90 10.29
CA ASP A 165 23.32 5.21 10.03
C ASP A 165 22.63 5.93 8.87
N GLY A 166 22.61 7.26 8.92
CA GLY A 166 22.30 8.10 7.77
C GLY A 166 21.19 9.12 8.01
N GLU A 167 20.74 9.71 6.92
CA GLU A 167 19.65 10.68 6.95
C GLU A 167 18.32 9.99 7.23
N HIS A 168 17.59 10.48 8.23
CA HIS A 168 16.26 10.04 8.60
C HIS A 168 15.26 11.15 8.29
N SER A 169 14.18 10.83 7.59
CA SER A 169 13.09 11.75 7.33
C SER A 169 12.02 11.59 8.39
N PHE A 170 11.73 12.66 9.12
CA PHE A 170 10.63 12.72 10.07
C PHE A 170 9.42 13.36 9.40
N GLY A 171 8.29 12.66 9.38
CA GLY A 171 7.04 13.10 8.77
C GLY A 171 6.00 13.51 9.80
N LEU A 172 5.17 14.51 9.48
CA LEU A 172 4.02 14.93 10.28
C LEU A 172 2.85 15.37 9.38
N HIS A 173 1.65 14.89 9.68
CA HIS A 173 0.38 15.49 9.25
C HIS A 173 -0.65 15.46 10.37
N ALA A 174 -1.62 16.36 10.30
CA ALA A 174 -2.65 16.49 11.32
C ALA A 174 -3.96 17.07 10.77
N ALA A 175 -5.08 16.59 11.32
CA ALA A 175 -6.33 17.33 11.41
C ALA A 175 -6.25 18.24 12.65
N GLY A 176 -5.55 19.36 12.47
CA GLY A 176 -5.09 20.26 13.52
C GLY A 176 -3.84 21.00 13.05
N TYR A 177 -3.41 22.00 13.81
CA TYR A 177 -2.14 22.68 13.56
C TYR A 177 -1.06 22.00 14.39
N ALA A 178 0.02 21.51 13.77
CA ALA A 178 1.00 20.68 14.46
C ALA A 178 2.46 21.01 14.14
N LYS A 179 3.36 20.79 15.10
CA LYS A 179 4.82 20.92 14.97
C LYS A 179 5.49 19.66 15.48
N LEU A 180 6.62 19.28 14.86
CA LEU A 180 7.44 18.16 15.30
C LEU A 180 8.87 18.65 15.56
N TYR A 181 9.38 18.32 16.74
CA TYR A 181 10.72 18.65 17.19
C TYR A 181 11.54 17.38 17.44
N VAL A 182 12.82 17.44 17.10
CA VAL A 182 13.81 16.40 17.40
C VAL A 182 14.95 17.05 18.18
N ASP A 183 15.24 16.56 19.39
CA ASP A 183 16.21 17.16 20.30
C ASP A 183 16.03 18.68 20.50
N GLY A 184 14.75 19.08 20.57
CA GLY A 184 14.33 20.47 20.75
C GLY A 184 14.43 21.35 19.51
N ALA A 185 15.00 20.87 18.41
CA ALA A 185 15.02 21.57 17.14
C ALA A 185 13.72 21.33 16.37
N LEU A 186 13.10 22.39 15.84
CA LEU A 186 11.92 22.27 14.98
C LEU A 186 12.31 21.61 13.65
N VAL A 187 11.72 20.45 13.36
CA VAL A 187 12.01 19.65 12.16
C VAL A 187 10.87 19.74 11.16
N VAL A 188 9.62 19.69 11.62
CA VAL A 188 8.44 19.84 10.75
C VAL A 188 7.50 20.91 11.31
N ASP A 189 7.10 21.85 10.45
CA ASP A 189 6.07 22.84 10.74
C ASP A 189 4.84 22.60 9.85
N ALA A 190 3.79 22.07 10.46
CA ALA A 190 2.44 21.96 9.90
C ALA A 190 1.45 22.83 10.70
N TRP A 191 1.95 23.87 11.36
CA TRP A 191 1.17 24.77 12.20
C TRP A 191 1.10 26.15 11.57
N ASP A 192 2.25 26.79 11.34
CA ASP A 192 2.32 28.13 10.76
C ASP A 192 2.19 28.09 9.23
N THR A 193 2.51 26.96 8.65
CA THR A 193 2.48 26.74 7.20
C THR A 193 1.39 25.76 6.77
N TRP A 194 0.41 25.48 7.63
CA TRP A 194 -0.68 24.55 7.35
C TRP A 194 -1.45 24.90 6.07
N SER A 195 -1.80 23.87 5.30
CA SER A 195 -2.69 23.96 4.15
C SER A 195 -3.55 22.70 4.09
N LYS A 196 -4.80 22.84 3.65
CA LYS A 196 -5.72 21.70 3.48
C LYS A 196 -5.10 20.67 2.52
N GLY A 197 -5.08 19.42 2.96
CA GLY A 197 -4.59 18.28 2.20
C GLY A 197 -5.66 17.20 2.07
N ARG A 198 -5.21 15.96 1.84
CA ARG A 198 -6.07 14.80 1.54
C ARG A 198 -6.07 13.75 2.65
N THR A 199 -5.35 14.00 3.74
CA THR A 199 -5.32 13.11 4.91
C THR A 199 -6.56 13.30 5.77
N PHE A 200 -6.88 12.29 6.58
CA PHE A 200 -8.00 12.30 7.51
C PHE A 200 -9.30 12.83 6.85
N PHE A 201 -9.75 12.19 5.77
CA PHE A 201 -10.99 12.56 5.07
C PHE A 201 -11.04 14.04 4.63
N GLU A 202 -9.88 14.57 4.22
CA GLU A 202 -9.67 15.97 3.86
C GLU A 202 -9.85 16.98 5.01
N GLU A 203 -9.92 16.56 6.29
CA GLU A 203 -9.85 17.48 7.44
C GLU A 203 -8.41 17.90 7.78
N GLY A 204 -7.43 17.09 7.34
CA GLY A 204 -6.02 17.28 7.65
C GLY A 204 -5.21 18.03 6.59
N CYS A 205 -3.95 18.30 6.92
CA CYS A 205 -2.93 18.68 5.95
C CYS A 205 -2.25 17.45 5.32
N ASP A 206 -1.59 17.63 4.17
CA ASP A 206 -0.69 16.60 3.65
C ASP A 206 0.59 16.52 4.48
N GLU A 207 1.22 15.34 4.48
CA GLU A 207 2.44 15.13 5.23
C GLU A 207 3.54 16.08 4.79
N ARG A 208 4.20 16.64 5.79
CA ARG A 208 5.44 17.39 5.64
C ARG A 208 6.56 16.63 6.30
N THR A 209 7.74 16.75 5.72
CA THR A 209 8.92 16.06 6.22
C THR A 209 10.05 17.03 6.53
N GLY A 210 10.91 16.60 7.45
CA GLY A 210 12.17 17.26 7.76
C GLY A 210 13.22 16.21 8.10
N ASN A 211 14.46 16.44 7.66
CA ASN A 211 15.51 15.43 7.74
C ASN A 211 16.48 15.69 8.89
N VAL A 212 16.93 14.61 9.54
CA VAL A 212 17.94 14.62 10.60
C VAL A 212 18.93 13.49 10.32
N THR A 213 20.24 13.76 10.36
CA THR A 213 21.26 12.70 10.26
C THR A 213 21.47 12.06 11.62
N LEU A 214 21.31 10.74 11.69
CA LEU A 214 21.46 9.96 12.92
C LEU A 214 22.47 8.83 12.70
N SER A 215 23.11 8.39 13.79
CA SER A 215 23.93 7.18 13.80
C SER A 215 23.14 6.00 14.36
N ALA A 216 23.46 4.78 13.94
CA ALA A 216 22.87 3.56 14.48
C ALA A 216 23.08 3.49 16.01
N GLY A 217 22.01 3.20 16.73
CA GLY A 217 21.95 3.19 18.20
C GLY A 217 21.81 4.58 18.84
N GLN A 218 21.81 5.68 18.08
CA GLN A 218 21.56 7.01 18.61
C GLN A 218 20.08 7.16 18.97
N THR A 219 19.80 7.46 20.24
CA THR A 219 18.47 7.84 20.72
C THR A 219 18.32 9.35 20.70
N VAL A 220 17.22 9.84 20.14
CA VAL A 220 16.82 11.25 20.13
C VAL A 220 15.46 11.43 20.78
N SER A 221 15.25 12.58 21.40
CA SER A 221 13.94 12.99 21.89
C SER A 221 13.05 13.46 20.73
N VAL A 222 11.78 13.07 20.75
CA VAL A 222 10.78 13.45 19.74
C VAL A 222 9.60 14.09 20.46
N VAL A 223 9.24 15.31 20.07
CA VAL A 223 8.13 16.06 20.65
C VAL A 223 7.21 16.56 19.55
N MET A 224 5.95 16.17 19.60
CA MET A 224 4.89 16.69 18.74
C MET A 224 3.99 17.63 19.54
N GLU A 225 3.77 18.83 19.04
CA GLU A 225 2.83 19.79 19.61
C GLU A 225 1.68 20.00 18.64
N LEU A 226 0.45 19.93 19.12
CA LEU A 226 -0.75 20.14 18.32
C LEU A 226 -1.72 21.07 19.03
N ARG A 227 -2.42 21.91 18.26
CA ARG A 227 -3.69 22.54 18.68
C ARG A 227 -4.81 22.22 17.71
N THR A 228 -6.04 22.34 18.21
CA THR A 228 -7.26 22.22 17.43
C THR A 228 -7.34 23.22 16.28
N LYS A 229 -8.16 22.87 15.28
CA LYS A 229 -8.55 23.69 14.13
C LYS A 229 -10.08 23.59 14.02
N PRO A 230 -10.79 24.64 13.56
CA PRO A 230 -12.19 24.51 13.19
C PRO A 230 -12.42 23.37 12.17
N ALA A 231 -13.38 22.49 12.41
CA ALA A 231 -13.74 21.41 11.48
C ALA A 231 -14.44 21.95 10.22
N ASP A 232 -14.21 21.32 9.07
CA ASP A 232 -14.88 21.69 7.82
C ASP A 232 -16.18 20.87 7.63
N ASN A 233 -16.08 19.54 7.74
CA ASN A 233 -17.15 18.58 7.51
C ASN A 233 -17.29 17.58 8.66
N LEU A 234 -16.17 17.05 9.16
CA LEU A 234 -16.12 16.01 10.19
C LEU A 234 -15.47 16.54 11.47
N TYR A 235 -16.16 16.34 12.59
CA TYR A 235 -15.73 16.85 13.89
C TYR A 235 -14.76 15.88 14.56
N PHE A 236 -13.46 16.13 14.39
CA PHE A 236 -12.40 15.44 15.10
C PHE A 236 -11.07 16.21 15.03
N THR A 237 -10.14 15.83 15.91
CA THR A 237 -8.74 16.24 15.86
C THR A 237 -7.87 15.00 15.75
N ALA A 238 -6.85 15.02 14.90
CA ALA A 238 -5.99 13.87 14.71
C ALA A 238 -4.57 14.27 14.34
N PHE A 239 -3.60 13.41 14.64
CA PHE A 239 -2.25 13.54 14.13
C PHE A 239 -1.67 12.18 13.76
N ARG A 240 -0.68 12.22 12.88
CA ARG A 240 0.25 11.13 12.60
C ARG A 240 1.63 11.71 12.39
N PHE A 241 2.61 11.19 13.11
CA PHE A 241 4.02 11.44 12.80
C PHE A 241 4.79 10.13 12.68
N GLY A 242 5.90 10.17 11.97
CA GLY A 242 6.68 8.99 11.64
C GLY A 242 8.12 9.30 11.32
N VAL A 243 8.92 8.27 11.15
CA VAL A 243 10.32 8.38 10.72
C VAL A 243 10.75 7.16 9.93
N SER A 244 11.55 7.38 8.88
CA SER A 244 12.37 6.31 8.29
C SER A 244 13.72 6.81 7.82
N ARG A 245 14.66 5.88 7.62
CA ARG A 245 15.90 6.20 6.92
C ARG A 245 15.59 6.49 5.44
N VAL A 246 16.15 7.58 4.94
CA VAL A 246 16.07 7.94 3.52
C VAL A 246 16.84 6.90 2.70
N LEU A 247 16.13 6.24 1.78
CA LEU A 247 16.72 5.28 0.84
C LEU A 247 16.93 5.96 -0.51
N GLY A 248 18.07 5.70 -1.15
CA GLY A 248 18.48 6.33 -2.39
C GLY A 248 19.27 5.41 -3.30
N GLN A 249 20.22 5.98 -4.04
CA GLN A 249 20.99 5.26 -5.05
C GLN A 249 21.79 4.09 -4.47
N THR A 250 22.34 4.23 -3.25
CA THR A 250 23.10 3.17 -2.58
C THR A 250 22.29 1.88 -2.42
N GLU A 251 21.01 1.98 -2.05
CA GLU A 251 20.13 0.81 -1.90
C GLU A 251 19.76 0.19 -3.24
N ILE A 252 19.57 1.02 -4.28
CA ILE A 252 19.34 0.54 -5.64
C ILE A 252 20.59 -0.19 -6.15
N ASP A 253 21.78 0.34 -5.93
CA ASP A 253 23.05 -0.29 -6.32
C ASP A 253 23.24 -1.63 -5.61
N ALA A 254 22.86 -1.73 -4.33
CA ALA A 254 22.88 -2.99 -3.60
C ALA A 254 21.90 -4.02 -4.20
N ALA A 255 20.71 -3.59 -4.60
CA ALA A 255 19.74 -4.46 -5.28
C ALA A 255 20.22 -4.92 -6.66
N VAL A 256 20.82 -4.03 -7.45
CA VAL A 256 21.48 -4.36 -8.72
C VAL A 256 22.60 -5.38 -8.51
N ALA A 257 23.42 -5.18 -7.47
CA ALA A 257 24.51 -6.09 -7.15
C ALA A 257 23.98 -7.49 -6.77
N ALA A 258 22.92 -7.57 -5.96
CA ALA A 258 22.25 -8.83 -5.64
C ALA A 258 21.69 -9.50 -6.90
N ALA A 259 20.96 -8.76 -7.74
CA ALA A 259 20.41 -9.26 -9.00
C ALA A 259 21.49 -9.84 -9.91
N SER A 260 22.65 -9.18 -10.03
CA SER A 260 23.76 -9.62 -10.89
C SER A 260 24.47 -10.89 -10.41
N ARG A 261 24.36 -11.23 -9.12
CA ARG A 261 24.96 -12.43 -8.52
C ARG A 261 24.06 -13.66 -8.56
N CYS A 262 22.76 -13.46 -8.79
CA CYS A 262 21.77 -14.53 -8.81
C CYS A 262 21.37 -14.94 -10.23
N ASP A 263 20.93 -16.18 -10.39
CA ASP A 263 20.46 -16.69 -11.68
C ASP A 263 19.14 -16.03 -12.13
N THR A 264 18.31 -15.61 -11.17
CA THR A 264 17.02 -14.93 -11.37
C THR A 264 16.87 -13.80 -10.36
N ALA A 265 16.23 -12.70 -10.77
CA ALA A 265 15.77 -11.65 -9.86
C ALA A 265 14.24 -11.65 -9.79
N VAL A 266 13.67 -11.62 -8.59
CA VAL A 266 12.24 -11.43 -8.34
C VAL A 266 12.04 -10.08 -7.67
N VAL A 267 11.47 -9.12 -8.38
CA VAL A 267 11.27 -7.74 -7.94
C VAL A 267 9.83 -7.57 -7.48
N LEU A 268 9.64 -7.43 -6.16
CA LEU A 268 8.35 -7.26 -5.49
C LEU A 268 8.09 -5.79 -5.19
N VAL A 269 7.13 -5.26 -5.93
CA VAL A 269 6.80 -3.82 -5.97
C VAL A 269 5.29 -3.65 -5.90
N GLY A 270 4.86 -2.42 -5.69
CA GLY A 270 3.45 -2.08 -5.66
C GLY A 270 3.16 -0.98 -4.66
N ARG A 271 2.00 -1.12 -4.03
CA ARG A 271 1.41 -0.15 -3.12
C ARG A 271 1.11 -0.83 -1.78
N SER A 272 0.49 -0.08 -0.88
CA SER A 272 0.08 -0.54 0.45
C SER A 272 -1.33 -0.07 0.74
N GLY A 273 -1.88 -0.48 1.89
CA GLY A 273 -3.14 0.05 2.39
C GLY A 273 -3.14 1.54 2.71
N GLU A 274 -2.01 2.25 2.67
CA GLU A 274 -2.00 3.73 2.76
C GLU A 274 -2.32 4.40 1.40
N TRP A 275 -1.99 3.71 0.31
CA TRP A 275 -2.21 4.19 -1.06
C TRP A 275 -3.56 3.73 -1.61
N ASP A 276 -3.83 2.42 -1.54
CA ASP A 276 -5.13 1.83 -1.89
C ASP A 276 -6.04 1.88 -0.66
N THR A 277 -6.63 3.03 -0.36
CA THR A 277 -7.41 3.24 0.87
C THR A 277 -8.78 3.83 0.61
N GLU A 278 -9.74 3.47 1.46
CA GLU A 278 -10.98 4.22 1.60
C GLU A 278 -10.68 5.67 1.99
N GLY A 279 -11.50 6.60 1.47
CA GLY A 279 -11.47 8.01 1.84
C GLY A 279 -10.45 8.86 1.07
N SER A 280 -9.64 8.28 0.18
CA SER A 280 -8.69 9.03 -0.64
C SER A 280 -8.41 8.31 -1.95
N ASP A 281 -8.77 8.93 -3.08
CA ASP A 281 -8.41 8.42 -4.40
C ASP A 281 -6.94 8.74 -4.75
N LEU A 282 -6.34 7.90 -5.62
CA LEU A 282 -5.01 8.16 -6.15
C LEU A 282 -4.96 9.40 -7.04
N GLU A 283 -3.81 10.07 -7.05
CA GLU A 283 -3.54 11.23 -7.92
C GLU A 283 -3.09 10.81 -9.33
N ASN A 284 -2.45 9.65 -9.41
CA ASN A 284 -2.00 8.99 -10.62
C ASN A 284 -1.91 7.48 -10.35
N ILE A 285 -1.51 6.70 -11.35
CA ILE A 285 -1.32 5.25 -11.23
C ILE A 285 0.16 4.87 -11.35
N ASP A 286 1.08 5.79 -11.03
CA ASP A 286 2.50 5.45 -10.99
C ASP A 286 2.80 4.54 -9.81
N LEU A 287 3.82 3.69 -9.96
CA LEU A 287 4.40 3.03 -8.80
C LEU A 287 5.04 4.09 -7.88
N PRO A 288 4.72 4.10 -6.57
CA PRO A 288 5.26 5.10 -5.67
C PRO A 288 6.78 5.14 -5.61
N ARG A 289 7.32 6.35 -5.40
CA ARG A 289 8.75 6.61 -5.14
C ARG A 289 9.64 6.04 -6.26
N ASN A 290 10.79 5.46 -5.90
CA ASN A 290 11.82 5.03 -6.86
C ASN A 290 11.61 3.62 -7.41
N GLN A 291 10.41 3.04 -7.31
CA GLN A 291 10.16 1.67 -7.73
C GLN A 291 10.38 1.46 -9.24
N ASN A 292 9.95 2.40 -10.10
CA ASN A 292 10.23 2.31 -11.53
C ASN A 292 11.73 2.33 -11.83
N VAL A 293 12.50 3.19 -11.16
CA VAL A 293 13.97 3.26 -11.29
C VAL A 293 14.63 1.97 -10.84
N LEU A 294 14.17 1.39 -9.72
CA LEU A 294 14.66 0.10 -9.22
C LEU A 294 14.42 -1.01 -10.24
N ILE A 295 13.22 -1.09 -10.83
CA ILE A 295 12.87 -2.14 -11.79
C ILE A 295 13.74 -2.03 -13.05
N ASP A 296 13.88 -0.82 -13.62
CA ASP A 296 14.73 -0.58 -14.78
C ASP A 296 16.19 -1.01 -14.50
N ALA A 297 16.75 -0.61 -13.36
CA ALA A 297 18.12 -0.93 -12.98
C ALA A 297 18.33 -2.45 -12.80
N VAL A 298 17.38 -3.15 -12.17
CA VAL A 298 17.46 -4.60 -11.95
C VAL A 298 17.27 -5.37 -13.26
N CYS A 299 16.31 -4.98 -14.12
CA CYS A 299 16.12 -5.62 -15.43
C CYS A 299 17.37 -5.47 -16.32
N ALA A 300 18.06 -4.31 -16.25
CA ALA A 300 19.31 -4.09 -16.97
C ALA A 300 20.47 -4.98 -16.44
N ALA A 301 20.46 -5.30 -15.15
CA ALA A 301 21.49 -6.10 -14.50
C ALA A 301 21.26 -7.62 -14.61
N ASN A 302 20.00 -8.05 -14.65
CA ASN A 302 19.63 -9.45 -14.75
C ASN A 302 18.50 -9.66 -15.79
N PRO A 303 18.78 -10.28 -16.94
CA PRO A 303 17.78 -10.50 -17.99
C PRO A 303 16.74 -11.57 -17.64
N ASN A 304 16.88 -12.28 -16.51
CA ASN A 304 15.91 -13.23 -15.98
C ASN A 304 15.12 -12.60 -14.83
N THR A 305 14.68 -11.34 -14.99
CA THR A 305 13.92 -10.63 -13.98
C THR A 305 12.42 -10.94 -14.07
N VAL A 306 11.81 -11.27 -12.94
CA VAL A 306 10.36 -11.41 -12.76
C VAL A 306 9.89 -10.26 -11.90
N VAL A 307 8.90 -9.49 -12.37
CA VAL A 307 8.28 -8.43 -11.56
C VAL A 307 6.96 -8.93 -10.98
N VAL A 308 6.78 -8.81 -9.67
CA VAL A 308 5.55 -9.16 -8.94
C VAL A 308 4.92 -7.90 -8.40
N LEU A 309 3.70 -7.61 -8.84
CA LEU A 309 2.92 -6.43 -8.46
C LEU A 309 1.92 -6.78 -7.35
N GLN A 310 2.04 -6.08 -6.22
CA GLN A 310 1.04 -6.06 -5.15
C GLN A 310 0.33 -4.71 -5.14
N THR A 311 -0.75 -4.62 -5.92
CA THR A 311 -1.55 -3.40 -6.10
C THR A 311 -3.04 -3.74 -6.14
N GLY A 312 -3.90 -2.83 -5.67
CA GLY A 312 -5.36 -3.00 -5.76
C GLY A 312 -5.95 -2.73 -7.14
N GLY A 313 -5.15 -2.19 -8.06
CA GLY A 313 -5.57 -1.76 -9.39
C GLY A 313 -4.38 -1.53 -10.33
N PRO A 314 -4.62 -0.97 -11.53
CA PRO A 314 -3.59 -0.77 -12.54
C PRO A 314 -2.47 0.15 -12.06
N VAL A 315 -1.28 -0.06 -12.64
CA VAL A 315 -0.17 0.89 -12.60
C VAL A 315 0.39 1.11 -14.00
N GLU A 316 0.97 2.28 -14.26
CA GLU A 316 1.80 2.48 -15.45
C GLU A 316 3.09 1.66 -15.33
N MET A 317 3.49 1.00 -16.42
CA MET A 317 4.65 0.11 -16.45
C MET A 317 5.62 0.49 -17.59
N PRO A 318 6.35 1.61 -17.49
CA PRO A 318 7.29 2.04 -18.54
C PRO A 318 8.39 1.00 -18.82
N TRP A 319 8.69 0.15 -17.84
CA TRP A 319 9.69 -0.93 -17.88
C TRP A 319 9.16 -2.27 -18.41
N VAL A 320 7.86 -2.40 -18.73
CA VAL A 320 7.20 -3.69 -19.06
C VAL A 320 7.87 -4.46 -20.21
N MET A 321 8.48 -3.75 -21.16
CA MET A 321 9.19 -4.37 -22.28
C MET A 321 10.49 -5.05 -21.84
N GLN A 322 11.13 -4.54 -20.79
CA GLN A 322 12.42 -5.02 -20.28
C GLN A 322 12.26 -6.22 -19.34
N ALA A 323 11.11 -6.36 -18.66
CA ALA A 323 10.85 -7.47 -17.74
C ALA A 323 10.35 -8.71 -18.51
N PRO A 324 11.06 -9.86 -18.52
CA PRO A 324 10.59 -11.10 -19.15
C PRO A 324 9.25 -11.61 -18.63
N ALA A 325 8.99 -11.44 -17.33
CA ALA A 325 7.73 -11.85 -16.73
C ALA A 325 7.17 -10.81 -15.76
N VAL A 326 5.85 -10.69 -15.75
CA VAL A 326 5.10 -9.81 -14.86
C VAL A 326 3.91 -10.56 -14.28
N LEU A 327 3.84 -10.64 -12.96
CA LEU A 327 2.74 -11.22 -12.19
C LEU A 327 1.97 -10.12 -11.45
N GLN A 328 0.65 -10.13 -11.54
CA GLN A 328 -0.24 -9.33 -10.69
C GLN A 328 -0.75 -10.20 -9.55
N ALA A 329 -0.23 -9.97 -8.34
CA ALA A 329 -0.56 -10.73 -7.13
C ALA A 329 -1.65 -10.10 -6.27
N TRP A 330 -2.04 -8.84 -6.56
CA TRP A 330 -3.03 -8.09 -5.77
C TRP A 330 -2.63 -8.00 -4.29
N TYR A 331 -3.61 -8.18 -3.40
CA TYR A 331 -3.45 -8.30 -1.95
C TYR A 331 -4.00 -9.68 -1.50
N PRO A 332 -3.17 -10.74 -1.40
CA PRO A 332 -3.64 -12.12 -1.29
C PRO A 332 -4.06 -12.57 0.13
N GLY A 333 -4.25 -11.65 1.07
CA GLY A 333 -4.59 -11.98 2.46
C GLY A 333 -3.42 -12.57 3.26
N GLN A 334 -3.71 -13.16 4.43
CA GLN A 334 -2.70 -13.60 5.41
C GLN A 334 -1.66 -14.61 4.88
N GLU A 335 -2.01 -15.38 3.84
CA GLU A 335 -1.13 -16.34 3.17
C GLU A 335 -0.36 -15.73 1.98
N CYS A 336 -0.28 -14.41 1.91
CA CYS A 336 0.32 -13.64 0.82
C CYS A 336 1.59 -14.26 0.23
N GLY A 337 2.63 -14.44 1.05
CA GLY A 337 3.90 -14.96 0.57
C GLY A 337 3.84 -16.39 0.07
N ASN A 338 3.04 -17.25 0.71
CA ASN A 338 2.84 -18.63 0.27
C ASN A 338 2.10 -18.69 -1.06
N ALA A 339 1.04 -17.89 -1.21
CA ALA A 339 0.25 -17.83 -2.44
C ALA A 339 1.10 -17.36 -3.65
N ILE A 340 1.94 -16.34 -3.44
CA ILE A 340 2.88 -15.83 -4.44
C ILE A 340 3.94 -16.88 -4.78
N ALA A 341 4.52 -17.53 -3.77
CA ALA A 341 5.52 -18.58 -3.98
C ALA A 341 4.96 -19.77 -4.78
N ASP A 342 3.73 -20.21 -4.48
CA ASP A 342 3.09 -21.31 -5.21
C ASP A 342 3.03 -21.05 -6.71
N VAL A 343 2.70 -19.81 -7.11
CA VAL A 343 2.65 -19.42 -8.51
C VAL A 343 4.06 -19.30 -9.08
N LEU A 344 4.98 -18.58 -8.40
CA LEU A 344 6.36 -18.39 -8.87
C LEU A 344 7.06 -19.72 -9.20
N PHE A 345 6.85 -20.76 -8.39
CA PHE A 345 7.50 -22.06 -8.56
C PHE A 345 6.62 -23.09 -9.30
N GLY A 346 5.43 -22.72 -9.76
CA GLY A 346 4.54 -23.59 -10.52
C GLY A 346 3.87 -24.69 -9.69
N ASP A 347 3.85 -24.58 -8.37
CA ASP A 347 3.02 -25.43 -7.50
C ASP A 347 1.52 -25.13 -7.70
N ALA A 348 1.20 -23.91 -8.15
CA ALA A 348 -0.10 -23.50 -8.64
C ALA A 348 0.01 -22.79 -10.01
N ASP A 349 -0.98 -23.01 -10.88
CA ASP A 349 -1.11 -22.26 -12.13
C ASP A 349 -1.67 -20.84 -11.86
N PRO A 350 -1.17 -19.78 -12.55
CA PRO A 350 -1.74 -18.44 -12.49
C PRO A 350 -3.10 -18.38 -13.21
N GLY A 351 -4.13 -18.94 -12.59
CA GLY A 351 -5.48 -19.09 -13.15
C GLY A 351 -6.28 -17.78 -13.25
N GLY A 352 -5.79 -16.68 -12.67
CA GLY A 352 -6.51 -15.40 -12.64
C GLY A 352 -6.63 -14.74 -14.00
N ARG A 353 -7.69 -13.95 -14.20
CA ARG A 353 -7.89 -13.09 -15.36
C ARG A 353 -8.21 -11.69 -14.89
N LEU A 354 -7.68 -10.67 -15.58
CA LEU A 354 -7.86 -9.29 -15.19
C LEU A 354 -9.35 -8.89 -15.13
N PRO A 355 -9.88 -8.48 -13.96
CA PRO A 355 -11.25 -8.00 -13.84
C PRO A 355 -11.40 -6.53 -14.30
N GLN A 356 -10.29 -5.88 -14.66
CA GLN A 356 -10.19 -4.49 -15.05
C GLN A 356 -9.28 -4.34 -16.27
N THR A 357 -9.49 -3.32 -17.09
CA THR A 357 -8.54 -2.99 -18.17
C THR A 357 -7.36 -2.23 -17.57
N PHE A 358 -6.13 -2.66 -17.87
CA PHE A 358 -4.93 -1.94 -17.46
C PHE A 358 -4.51 -0.98 -18.59
N PRO A 359 -4.63 0.35 -18.39
CA PRO A 359 -4.21 1.34 -19.37
C PRO A 359 -2.70 1.25 -19.66
N ALA A 360 -2.30 1.65 -20.87
CA ALA A 360 -0.90 1.97 -21.14
C ALA A 360 -0.46 3.27 -20.48
N ARG A 361 -1.38 4.25 -20.40
CA ARG A 361 -1.17 5.54 -19.75
C ARG A 361 -2.42 5.95 -18.99
N TRP A 362 -2.28 6.61 -17.85
CA TRP A 362 -3.36 7.14 -17.04
C TRP A 362 -4.39 7.93 -17.86
N GLN A 363 -3.91 8.70 -18.84
CA GLN A 363 -4.74 9.55 -19.68
C GLN A 363 -5.66 8.79 -20.65
N ASP A 364 -5.43 7.49 -20.84
CA ASP A 364 -6.25 6.61 -21.68
C ASP A 364 -7.49 6.08 -20.92
N ASN A 365 -7.66 6.42 -19.63
CA ASN A 365 -8.83 6.01 -18.85
C ASN A 365 -10.10 6.78 -19.23
N PRO A 366 -11.28 6.14 -19.15
CA PRO A 366 -12.56 6.75 -19.53
C PRO A 366 -12.94 8.00 -18.72
N SER A 367 -12.50 8.09 -17.47
CA SER A 367 -12.77 9.21 -16.58
C SER A 367 -11.69 10.31 -16.63
N HIS A 368 -10.59 10.09 -17.34
CA HIS A 368 -9.55 11.11 -17.48
C HIS A 368 -10.04 12.24 -18.40
N SER A 369 -10.15 13.45 -17.85
CA SER A 369 -10.63 14.64 -18.55
C SER A 369 -10.01 15.90 -17.99
N GLN A 370 -9.98 16.98 -18.79
CA GLN A 370 -9.70 18.34 -18.31
C GLN A 370 -10.93 19.00 -17.68
N ASP A 371 -12.10 18.36 -17.79
CA ASP A 371 -13.34 18.82 -17.17
C ASP A 371 -13.43 18.29 -15.73
N PRO A 372 -13.32 19.16 -14.71
CA PRO A 372 -13.36 18.75 -13.31
C PRO A 372 -14.72 18.15 -12.93
N GLU A 373 -15.82 18.41 -13.66
CA GLU A 373 -17.10 17.77 -13.38
C GLU A 373 -17.07 16.25 -13.60
N ILE A 374 -16.16 15.74 -14.44
CA ILE A 374 -16.08 14.29 -14.73
C ILE A 374 -15.31 13.56 -13.63
N TYR A 375 -14.14 14.07 -13.27
CA TYR A 375 -13.33 13.59 -12.16
C TYR A 375 -12.38 14.71 -11.72
N PRO A 376 -12.27 15.02 -10.41
CA PRO A 376 -12.90 14.35 -9.27
C PRO A 376 -14.34 14.80 -8.96
N GLY A 377 -14.93 15.66 -9.78
CA GLY A 377 -16.22 16.31 -9.54
C GLY A 377 -16.08 17.81 -9.26
N ALA A 378 -17.19 18.53 -9.39
CA ALA A 378 -17.28 19.95 -9.06
C ALA A 378 -18.57 20.24 -8.29
N ALA A 379 -18.48 21.13 -7.29
CA ALA A 379 -19.60 21.57 -6.46
C ALA A 379 -20.43 20.41 -5.86
N GLY A 380 -19.75 19.34 -5.41
CA GLY A 380 -20.41 18.16 -4.81
C GLY A 380 -21.10 17.23 -5.80
N THR A 381 -20.83 17.38 -7.11
CA THR A 381 -21.41 16.55 -8.16
C THR A 381 -20.33 15.93 -9.04
N VAL A 382 -20.54 14.70 -9.49
CA VAL A 382 -19.69 13.98 -10.44
C VAL A 382 -20.54 13.58 -11.64
N ARG A 383 -20.12 13.95 -12.84
CA ARG A 383 -20.79 13.68 -14.10
C ARG A 383 -20.10 12.53 -14.83
N TYR A 384 -20.79 11.41 -14.98
CA TYR A 384 -20.27 10.21 -15.64
C TYR A 384 -20.32 10.40 -17.18
N GLY A 385 -19.36 11.15 -17.71
CA GLY A 385 -19.31 11.57 -19.11
C GLY A 385 -19.09 10.41 -20.10
N GLU A 386 -18.49 9.32 -19.63
CA GLU A 386 -18.26 8.09 -20.38
C GLU A 386 -19.53 7.25 -20.58
N GLY A 387 -20.57 7.47 -19.76
CA GLY A 387 -21.83 6.73 -19.82
C GLY A 387 -21.61 5.22 -19.65
N VAL A 388 -22.11 4.42 -20.60
CA VAL A 388 -21.94 2.94 -20.57
C VAL A 388 -20.56 2.47 -21.04
N PHE A 389 -19.72 3.38 -21.53
CA PHE A 389 -18.41 3.05 -22.08
C PHE A 389 -17.34 3.09 -20.99
N VAL A 390 -17.50 2.23 -19.98
CA VAL A 390 -16.59 2.05 -18.84
C VAL A 390 -15.72 0.81 -19.05
N GLY A 391 -14.47 0.85 -18.58
CA GLY A 391 -13.51 -0.26 -18.72
C GLY A 391 -13.28 -0.59 -20.19
N TYR A 392 -13.19 -1.87 -20.54
CA TYR A 392 -12.90 -2.34 -21.91
C TYR A 392 -13.81 -1.73 -23.00
N ARG A 393 -15.06 -1.41 -22.67
CA ARG A 393 -16.01 -0.78 -23.61
C ARG A 393 -15.55 0.60 -24.08
N HIS A 394 -14.83 1.33 -23.22
CA HIS A 394 -14.18 2.59 -23.60
C HIS A 394 -13.12 2.36 -24.68
N TYR A 395 -12.21 1.42 -24.40
CA TYR A 395 -11.07 1.11 -25.25
C TYR A 395 -11.53 0.59 -26.62
N GLU A 396 -12.50 -0.32 -26.65
CA GLU A 396 -13.09 -0.83 -27.89
C GLU A 396 -13.78 0.27 -28.70
N LYS A 397 -14.59 1.12 -28.06
CA LYS A 397 -15.29 2.21 -28.75
C LYS A 397 -14.34 3.20 -29.42
N HIS A 398 -13.21 3.49 -28.78
CA HIS A 398 -12.28 4.52 -29.24
C HIS A 398 -11.07 3.95 -30.00
N GLY A 399 -10.96 2.63 -30.15
CA GLY A 399 -9.83 1.98 -30.81
C GLY A 399 -8.50 2.16 -30.05
N ILE A 400 -8.56 2.30 -28.73
CA ILE A 400 -7.37 2.45 -27.87
C ILE A 400 -6.88 1.07 -27.48
N THR A 401 -5.59 0.79 -27.67
CA THR A 401 -4.99 -0.47 -27.22
C THR A 401 -4.56 -0.33 -25.76
N PRO A 402 -5.15 -1.07 -24.81
CA PRO A 402 -4.69 -1.07 -23.42
C PRO A 402 -3.35 -1.81 -23.30
N LEU A 403 -2.64 -1.61 -22.18
CA LEU A 403 -1.43 -2.39 -21.89
C LEU A 403 -1.78 -3.86 -21.67
N PHE A 404 -2.81 -4.13 -20.86
CA PHE A 404 -3.41 -5.45 -20.73
C PHE A 404 -4.95 -5.33 -20.77
N PRO A 405 -5.64 -6.06 -21.67
CA PRO A 405 -7.09 -5.96 -21.80
C PRO A 405 -7.83 -6.62 -20.65
N PHE A 406 -9.12 -6.29 -20.50
CA PHE A 406 -10.02 -7.02 -19.60
C PHE A 406 -10.04 -8.51 -19.98
N GLY A 407 -10.04 -9.40 -18.97
CA GLY A 407 -10.01 -10.84 -19.17
C GLY A 407 -8.64 -11.42 -19.55
N HIS A 408 -7.59 -10.60 -19.65
CA HIS A 408 -6.22 -11.05 -19.93
C HIS A 408 -5.63 -11.87 -18.77
N GLY A 409 -4.81 -12.86 -19.11
CA GLY A 409 -4.02 -13.65 -18.17
C GLY A 409 -3.50 -14.94 -18.81
N PHE A 410 -2.20 -15.15 -18.72
CA PHE A 410 -1.54 -16.37 -19.19
C PHE A 410 -1.66 -17.51 -18.17
N SER A 411 -1.32 -18.72 -18.61
CA SER A 411 -1.18 -19.94 -17.80
C SER A 411 0.18 -20.57 -18.12
N TYR A 412 0.66 -21.48 -17.27
CA TYR A 412 1.83 -22.31 -17.58
C TYR A 412 1.53 -23.44 -18.58
N THR A 413 0.26 -23.59 -18.98
CA THR A 413 -0.14 -24.49 -20.06
C THR A 413 -0.98 -23.77 -21.12
N GLU A 414 -1.16 -24.43 -22.25
CA GLU A 414 -2.00 -23.97 -23.35
C GLU A 414 -3.40 -24.58 -23.30
N PHE A 415 -4.39 -23.82 -23.79
CA PHE A 415 -5.77 -24.26 -23.91
C PHE A 415 -6.28 -23.99 -25.33
N SER A 416 -7.11 -24.90 -25.86
CA SER A 416 -7.82 -24.70 -27.11
C SER A 416 -9.32 -24.95 -26.92
N LEU A 417 -10.15 -23.98 -27.31
CA LEU A 417 -11.60 -24.14 -27.37
C LEU A 417 -11.98 -24.56 -28.79
N SER A 418 -12.77 -25.62 -28.93
CA SER A 418 -13.25 -26.13 -30.23
C SER A 418 -14.70 -26.57 -30.13
N ASN A 419 -15.39 -26.68 -31.27
CA ASN A 419 -16.79 -27.09 -31.36
C ASN A 419 -17.78 -26.22 -30.57
N VAL A 420 -17.48 -24.92 -30.40
CA VAL A 420 -18.38 -23.97 -29.74
C VAL A 420 -19.71 -23.90 -30.49
N SER A 421 -20.79 -24.18 -29.77
CA SER A 421 -22.15 -24.21 -30.30
C SER A 421 -23.06 -23.33 -29.45
N THR A 422 -24.13 -22.82 -30.06
CA THR A 422 -25.11 -21.97 -29.37
C THR A 422 -26.50 -22.53 -29.53
N ARG A 423 -27.27 -22.50 -28.44
CA ARG A 423 -28.70 -22.78 -28.43
C ARG A 423 -29.41 -21.67 -27.70
N ALA A 424 -30.37 -21.03 -28.37
CA ALA A 424 -31.21 -20.02 -27.76
C ALA A 424 -32.61 -20.58 -27.44
N ASP A 425 -33.18 -20.12 -26.34
CA ASP A 425 -34.62 -20.13 -26.09
C ASP A 425 -35.13 -18.70 -25.89
N ASP A 426 -36.40 -18.51 -25.50
CA ASP A 426 -37.03 -17.19 -25.40
C ASP A 426 -36.35 -16.24 -24.38
N ARG A 427 -35.49 -16.76 -23.49
CA ARG A 427 -34.85 -15.98 -22.41
C ARG A 427 -33.34 -16.15 -22.33
N ASP A 428 -32.83 -17.32 -22.71
CA ASP A 428 -31.44 -17.70 -22.47
C ASP A 428 -30.71 -18.08 -23.76
N VAL A 429 -29.41 -17.81 -23.78
CA VAL A 429 -28.48 -18.35 -24.78
C VAL A 429 -27.50 -19.26 -24.05
N VAL A 430 -27.55 -20.56 -24.36
CA VAL A 430 -26.59 -21.54 -23.87
C VAL A 430 -25.45 -21.63 -24.88
N VAL A 431 -24.23 -21.39 -24.42
CA VAL A 431 -22.99 -21.62 -25.18
C VAL A 431 -22.34 -22.88 -24.61
N SER A 432 -22.08 -23.87 -25.46
CA SER A 432 -21.47 -25.16 -25.07
C SER A 432 -20.37 -25.60 -26.01
#